data_AF-A0AAV4IJX1-F1
#
_entry.id   AF-A0AAV4IJX1-F1
#
_cell.length_a   1.000
_cell.length_b   1.000
_cell.length_c   1.000
_cell.angle_alpha   90.00
_cell.angle_beta   90.00
_cell.angle_gamma   90.00
#
_symmetry.space_group_name_H-M   'P 1'
#
loop_
_entity.id
_entity.type
_entity.pdbx_description
1 polymer ?
#
loop_
_entity_poly.entity_id
_entity_poly.type
_entity_poly.pdbx_seq_one_letter_code
_entity_poly.pdbx_strand_id
1 'polypeptide(L)'
;MEFTKENMWFYIFMRCKLGESAKLIHETLQTVCGDCACSYQTVCRWVKEFNEGPHKARATTPSLRELGIQVLPHPAYSPDLAPCDFWLFLILKDRLAGRKFDHIKDLAKAVNSELRTIPEEDYQGVFRK
;
A
#
# COMPACT_ATOMS: atom_id res chain seq x y z
N MET A 1 21.00 -18.88 -9.92
CA MET A 1 19.80 -18.12 -9.54
C MET A 1 20.30 -16.84 -8.90
N GLU A 2 20.28 -15.71 -9.62
CA GLU A 2 20.76 -14.45 -9.05
C GLU A 2 19.75 -13.94 -8.03
N PHE A 3 20.17 -13.82 -6.77
CA PHE A 3 19.34 -13.21 -5.74
C PHE A 3 19.41 -11.69 -5.89
N THR A 4 18.47 -11.14 -6.65
CA THR A 4 18.32 -9.70 -6.78
C THR A 4 17.77 -9.10 -5.48
N LYS A 5 17.97 -7.79 -5.31
CA LYS A 5 17.38 -7.02 -4.19
C LYS A 5 15.87 -7.18 -4.12
N GLU A 6 15.19 -7.31 -5.26
CA GLU A 6 13.75 -7.52 -5.38
C GLU A 6 13.33 -8.89 -4.84
N ASN A 7 14.09 -9.94 -5.15
CA ASN A 7 13.83 -11.29 -4.63
C ASN A 7 13.92 -11.32 -3.11
N MET A 8 14.93 -10.67 -2.53
CA MET A 8 15.07 -10.56 -1.07
C MET A 8 13.96 -9.71 -0.45
N TRP A 9 13.59 -8.59 -1.08
CA TRP A 9 12.50 -7.74 -0.61
C TRP A 9 11.17 -8.51 -0.56
N PHE A 10 10.84 -9.24 -1.63
CA PHE A 10 9.61 -10.04 -1.70
C PHE A 10 9.59 -11.17 -0.68
N TYR A 11 10.72 -11.88 -0.51
CA TYR A 11 10.85 -12.91 0.51
C TYR A 11 10.63 -12.36 1.92
N ILE A 12 11.31 -11.26 2.27
CA ILE A 12 11.18 -10.61 3.59
C ILE A 12 9.75 -10.15 3.82
N PHE A 13 9.10 -9.59 2.79
CA PHE A 13 7.70 -9.18 2.85
C PHE A 13 6.79 -10.37 3.18
N MET A 14 6.92 -11.48 2.44
CA MET A 14 6.10 -12.68 2.65
C MET A 14 6.28 -13.25 4.06
N ARG A 15 7.54 -13.40 4.52
CA ARG A 15 7.83 -13.92 5.87
C ARG A 15 7.34 -12.99 6.98
N CYS A 16 7.48 -11.68 6.79
CA CYS A 16 6.95 -10.68 7.72
C CYS A 16 5.42 -10.80 7.85
N LYS A 17 4.70 -11.03 6.74
CA LYS A 17 3.24 -11.21 6.76
C LYS A 17 2.80 -12.54 7.37
N LEU A 18 3.65 -13.56 7.35
CA LEU A 18 3.45 -14.82 8.08
C LEU A 18 3.77 -14.72 9.58
N GLY A 19 4.17 -13.55 10.08
CA GLY A 19 4.43 -13.29 11.50
C GLY A 19 5.84 -13.67 11.97
N GLU A 20 6.77 -13.94 11.05
CA GLU A 20 8.15 -14.26 11.43
C GLU A 20 8.91 -13.01 11.91
N SER A 21 9.77 -13.20 12.92
CA SER A 21 10.63 -12.12 13.42
C SER A 21 11.72 -11.77 12.42
N ALA A 22 12.16 -10.50 12.41
CA ALA A 22 13.26 -10.04 11.56
C ALA A 22 14.56 -10.85 11.76
N LYS A 23 14.78 -11.37 12.99
CA LYS A 23 15.91 -12.23 13.32
C LYS A 23 15.85 -13.55 12.56
N LEU A 24 14.72 -14.25 12.66
CA LEU A 24 14.52 -15.53 11.97
C LEU A 24 14.59 -15.36 10.44
N ILE A 25 14.04 -14.27 9.92
CA ILE A 25 14.09 -13.94 8.48
C ILE A 25 15.54 -13.77 8.03
N HIS A 26 16.35 -13.02 8.79
CA HIS A 26 17.76 -12.80 8.46
C HIS A 26 18.60 -14.07 8.55
N GLU A 27 18.42 -14.88 9.58
CA GLU A 27 19.10 -16.18 9.74
C GLU A 27 18.80 -17.12 8.56
N THR A 28 17.54 -17.15 8.12
CA THR A 28 17.13 -17.96 6.96
C THR A 28 17.72 -17.41 5.66
N LEU A 29 17.73 -16.09 5.47
CA LEU A 29 18.38 -15.47 4.31
C LEU A 29 19.88 -15.72 4.27
N GLN A 30 20.55 -15.66 5.42
CA GLN A 30 21.97 -15.93 5.51
C GLN A 30 22.28 -17.41 5.22
N THR A 31 21.39 -18.32 5.64
CA THR A 31 21.51 -19.76 5.33
C THR A 31 21.35 -20.05 3.83
N VAL A 32 20.38 -19.38 3.17
CA VAL A 32 20.07 -19.63 1.75
C VAL A 32 21.02 -18.87 0.80
N CYS A 33 21.34 -17.62 1.13
CA CYS A 33 22.07 -16.71 0.24
C CYS A 33 23.54 -16.50 0.62
N GLY A 34 23.98 -16.94 1.80
CA GLY A 34 25.35 -16.72 2.29
C GLY A 34 25.73 -15.24 2.26
N ASP A 35 26.85 -14.93 1.60
CA ASP A 35 27.40 -13.58 1.47
C ASP A 35 26.54 -12.64 0.61
N CYS A 36 25.59 -13.19 -0.16
CA CYS A 36 24.64 -12.40 -0.95
C CYS A 36 23.44 -11.92 -0.13
N ALA A 37 23.31 -12.35 1.14
CA ALA A 37 22.21 -11.94 2.01
C ALA A 37 22.32 -10.44 2.37
N CYS A 38 21.17 -9.75 2.43
CA CYS A 38 21.14 -8.40 2.95
C CYS A 38 21.42 -8.38 4.46
N SER A 39 21.97 -7.26 4.93
CA SER A 39 22.31 -7.09 6.35
C SER A 39 21.07 -7.17 7.25
N TYR A 40 21.26 -7.61 8.49
CA TYR A 40 20.20 -7.63 9.51
C TYR A 40 19.49 -6.26 9.63
N GLN A 41 20.25 -5.17 9.57
CA GLN A 41 19.68 -3.81 9.61
C GLN A 41 18.73 -3.53 8.45
N THR A 42 19.04 -4.04 7.25
CA THR A 42 18.18 -3.90 6.08
C THR A 42 16.89 -4.69 6.27
N VAL A 43 16.98 -5.92 6.79
CA VAL A 43 15.81 -6.75 7.12
C VAL A 43 14.92 -6.03 8.15
N CYS A 44 15.50 -5.54 9.26
CA CYS A 44 14.76 -4.78 10.27
C CYS A 44 14.08 -3.53 9.72
N ARG A 45 14.78 -2.78 8.85
CA ARG A 45 14.20 -1.61 8.20
C ARG A 45 13.01 -1.99 7.33
N TRP A 46 13.13 -3.00 6.48
CA TRP A 46 12.03 -3.43 5.62
C TRP A 46 10.86 -4.03 6.40
N VAL A 47 11.11 -4.85 7.43
CA VAL A 47 10.05 -5.35 8.33
C VAL A 47 9.29 -4.19 8.99
N LYS A 48 10.01 -3.16 9.45
CA LYS A 48 9.39 -1.95 9.99
C LYS A 48 8.53 -1.23 8.94
N GLU A 49 9.08 -0.98 7.75
CA GLU A 49 8.36 -0.35 6.63
C GLU A 49 7.12 -1.16 6.23
N PHE A 50 7.18 -2.50 6.24
CA PHE A 50 6.05 -3.36 5.89
C PHE A 50 4.94 -3.38 6.92
N ASN A 51 5.25 -3.10 8.19
CA ASN A 51 4.29 -3.01 9.28
C ASN A 51 3.71 -1.59 9.40
N GLU A 52 4.51 -0.57 9.09
CA GLU A 52 4.10 0.83 9.14
C GLU A 52 3.35 1.26 7.87
N GLY A 53 3.68 0.68 6.71
CA GLY A 53 3.12 1.03 5.41
C GLY A 53 3.72 2.33 4.83
N PRO A 54 3.59 2.56 3.51
CA PRO A 54 4.24 3.68 2.82
C PRO A 54 3.77 5.06 3.29
N HIS A 55 2.59 5.15 3.91
CA HIS A 55 1.97 6.40 4.34
C HIS A 55 2.28 6.82 5.78
N LYS A 56 2.99 5.99 6.57
CA LYS A 56 3.49 6.38 7.90
C LYS A 56 4.90 6.96 7.84
N ALA A 57 5.28 7.55 6.70
CA ALA A 57 6.54 8.26 6.58
C ALA A 57 6.65 9.33 7.68
N ARG A 58 7.79 9.33 8.38
CA ARG A 58 8.07 10.19 9.54
C ARG A 58 7.91 11.70 9.25
N ALA A 59 7.92 12.09 7.98
CA ALA A 59 7.76 13.46 7.52
C ALA A 59 6.30 13.92 7.40
N THR A 60 5.34 13.01 7.23
CA THR A 60 3.93 13.36 6.97
C THR A 60 3.12 13.50 8.26
N THR A 61 3.52 12.78 9.32
CA THR A 61 2.80 12.78 10.60
C THR A 61 2.85 14.11 11.37
N PRO A 62 3.94 14.92 11.34
CA PRO A 62 3.95 16.22 12.02
C PRO A 62 3.01 17.23 11.35
N SER A 63 3.02 17.32 10.02
CA SER A 63 2.19 18.27 9.27
C SER A 63 0.69 17.97 9.39
N LEU A 64 0.30 16.68 9.44
CA LEU A 64 -1.10 16.31 9.67
C LEU A 64 -1.57 16.69 11.08
N ARG A 65 -0.68 16.61 12.07
CA ARG A 65 -0.97 17.04 13.44
C ARG A 65 -1.12 18.56 13.53
N GLU A 66 -0.29 19.32 12.82
CA GLU A 66 -0.40 20.79 12.73
C GLU A 66 -1.74 21.22 12.10
N LEU A 67 -2.24 20.46 11.13
CA LEU A 67 -3.55 20.66 10.50
C LEU A 67 -4.73 20.16 11.35
N GLY A 68 -4.48 19.58 12.54
CA GLY A 68 -5.53 19.01 13.40
C GLY A 68 -6.19 17.74 12.85
N ILE A 69 -5.59 17.08 11.85
CA ILE A 69 -6.14 15.89 11.22
C ILE A 69 -5.78 14.66 12.06
N GLN A 70 -6.80 13.96 12.56
CA GLN A 70 -6.61 12.68 13.25
C GLN A 70 -6.35 11.57 12.23
N VAL A 71 -5.15 11.00 12.26
CA VAL A 71 -4.81 9.83 11.44
C VAL A 71 -5.34 8.57 12.12
N LEU A 72 -6.27 7.88 11.47
CA LEU A 72 -6.77 6.59 11.94
C LEU A 72 -5.71 5.49 11.73
N PRO A 73 -5.59 4.52 12.65
CA PRO A 73 -4.70 3.39 12.44
C PRO A 73 -5.20 2.56 11.26
N HIS A 74 -4.41 2.50 10.18
CA HIS A 74 -4.64 1.62 9.05
C HIS A 74 -3.54 0.55 8.99
N PRO A 75 -3.89 -0.74 8.86
CA PRO A 75 -2.93 -1.81 8.68
C PRO A 75 -2.25 -1.70 7.32
N ALA A 76 -0.99 -2.11 7.26
CA ALA A 76 -0.20 -2.00 6.05
C ALA A 76 -0.61 -3.07 5.03
N TYR A 77 -0.81 -2.65 3.78
CA TYR A 77 -1.24 -3.48 2.66
C TYR A 77 -2.62 -4.12 2.83
N SER A 78 -3.59 -3.35 3.35
CA SER A 78 -4.99 -3.77 3.52
C SER A 78 -5.93 -3.04 2.57
N PRO A 79 -5.87 -3.32 1.26
CA PRO A 79 -6.77 -2.71 0.28
C PRO A 79 -8.25 -3.08 0.53
N ASP A 80 -8.51 -4.21 1.20
CA ASP A 80 -9.82 -4.66 1.67
C ASP A 80 -10.44 -3.70 2.70
N LEU A 81 -9.63 -2.92 3.41
CA LEU A 81 -10.07 -1.94 4.39
C LEU A 81 -10.09 -0.51 3.86
N ALA A 82 -9.66 -0.29 2.61
CA ALA A 82 -9.59 1.02 2.00
C ALA A 82 -10.78 1.24 1.04
N PRO A 83 -11.74 2.12 1.37
CA PRO A 83 -12.91 2.40 0.53
C PRO A 83 -12.57 2.75 -0.93
N CYS A 84 -11.41 3.39 -1.12
CA CYS A 84 -10.92 3.71 -2.46
C CYS A 84 -10.63 2.44 -3.28
N ASP A 85 -9.96 1.45 -2.67
CA ASP A 85 -9.49 0.25 -3.35
C ASP A 85 -10.60 -0.76 -3.60
N PHE A 86 -11.43 -1.06 -2.60
CA PHE A 86 -12.46 -2.10 -2.73
C PHE A 86 -13.79 -1.60 -3.33
N TRP A 87 -14.02 -0.28 -3.42
CA TRP A 87 -15.29 0.27 -3.89
C TRP A 87 -15.09 1.33 -4.98
N LEU A 88 -14.44 2.46 -4.67
CA LEU A 88 -14.40 3.60 -5.59
C LEU A 88 -13.70 3.27 -6.92
N PHE A 89 -12.52 2.67 -6.84
CA PHE A 89 -11.74 2.34 -8.03
C PHE A 89 -12.38 1.24 -8.87
N LEU A 90 -13.18 0.35 -8.28
CA LEU A 90 -13.96 -0.63 -9.04
C LEU A 90 -15.03 0.06 -9.88
N ILE A 91 -15.78 1.00 -9.28
CA ILE A 91 -16.81 1.79 -9.98
C ILE A 91 -16.18 2.61 -11.11
N LEU A 92 -15.07 3.31 -10.83
CA LEU A 92 -14.41 4.12 -11.85
C LEU A 92 -13.85 3.27 -12.99
N LYS A 93 -13.25 2.11 -12.68
CA LYS A 93 -12.74 1.18 -13.70
C LYS A 93 -13.85 0.66 -14.58
N ASP A 94 -15.00 0.31 -14.02
CA ASP A 94 -16.17 -0.15 -14.76
C ASP A 94 -16.73 0.94 -15.69
N ARG A 95 -16.97 2.14 -15.16
CA ARG A 95 -17.57 3.26 -15.92
C ARG A 95 -16.66 3.83 -17.02
N LEU A 96 -15.35 3.76 -16.80
CA LEU A 96 -14.34 4.22 -17.75
C LEU A 96 -13.77 3.07 -18.60
N ALA A 97 -14.25 1.84 -18.41
CA ALA A 97 -13.79 0.68 -19.17
C ALA A 97 -13.94 0.93 -20.68
N GLY A 98 -12.91 0.57 -21.44
CA GLY A 98 -12.91 0.69 -22.90
C GLY A 98 -12.74 2.11 -23.46
N ARG A 99 -12.80 3.16 -22.62
CA ARG A 99 -12.51 4.53 -23.06
C ARG A 99 -11.00 4.72 -23.19
N LYS A 100 -10.57 5.34 -24.30
CA LYS A 100 -9.18 5.76 -24.52
C LYS A 100 -9.12 7.28 -24.40
N PHE A 101 -8.07 7.77 -23.76
CA PHE A 101 -7.83 9.20 -23.58
C PHE A 101 -6.44 9.53 -24.10
N ASP A 102 -6.35 10.53 -24.98
CA ASP A 102 -5.07 10.96 -25.55
C ASP A 102 -4.29 11.88 -24.59
N HIS A 103 -4.99 12.53 -23.66
CA HIS A 103 -4.41 13.45 -22.69
C HIS A 103 -4.89 13.20 -21.27
N ILE A 104 -3.97 13.41 -20.30
CA ILE A 104 -4.26 13.31 -18.87
C ILE A 104 -5.38 14.27 -18.45
N LYS A 105 -5.46 15.46 -19.07
CA LYS A 105 -6.52 16.44 -18.79
C LYS A 105 -7.91 15.89 -19.11
N ASP A 106 -8.04 15.10 -20.17
CA ASP A 106 -9.32 14.54 -20.59
C ASP A 106 -9.73 13.37 -19.71
N LEU A 107 -8.76 12.53 -19.31
CA LEU A 107 -8.97 11.53 -18.26
C LEU A 107 -9.42 12.17 -16.95
N ALA A 108 -8.74 13.24 -16.50
CA ALA A 108 -9.09 13.92 -15.25
C ALA A 108 -10.49 14.54 -15.28
N LYS A 109 -10.92 15.07 -16.43
CA LYS A 109 -12.29 15.56 -16.63
C LYS A 109 -13.31 14.42 -16.58
N ALA A 110 -13.03 13.32 -17.28
CA ALA A 110 -13.90 12.15 -17.28
C ALA A 110 -14.05 11.54 -15.87
N VAL A 111 -12.94 11.37 -15.14
CA VAL A 111 -12.98 10.91 -13.75
C VAL A 111 -13.81 11.86 -12.89
N ASN A 112 -13.60 13.17 -12.99
CA ASN A 112 -14.40 14.15 -12.22
C ASN A 112 -15.89 14.10 -12.57
N SER A 113 -16.26 13.92 -13.84
CA SER A 113 -17.67 13.78 -14.21
C SER A 113 -18.27 12.52 -13.61
N GLU A 114 -17.58 11.38 -13.66
CA GLU A 114 -18.08 10.13 -13.08
C GLU A 114 -18.20 10.23 -11.55
N LEU A 115 -17.22 10.84 -10.87
CA LEU A 115 -17.28 11.06 -9.42
C LEU A 115 -18.50 11.87 -8.98
N ARG A 116 -18.90 12.87 -9.76
CA ARG A 116 -20.08 13.72 -9.45
C ARG A 116 -21.41 12.99 -9.60
N THR A 117 -21.44 11.86 -10.30
CA THR A 117 -22.66 11.05 -10.44
C THR A 117 -22.85 10.04 -9.32
N ILE A 118 -21.84 9.85 -8.45
CA ILE A 118 -21.94 8.93 -7.31
C ILE A 118 -22.75 9.64 -6.21
N PRO A 119 -23.90 9.10 -5.78
CA PRO A 119 -24.68 9.69 -4.72
C PRO A 119 -23.98 9.56 -3.37
N GLU A 120 -24.22 10.51 -2.47
CA GLU A 120 -23.63 10.50 -1.13
C GLU A 120 -24.06 9.27 -0.32
N GLU A 121 -25.29 8.81 -0.53
CA GLU A 121 -25.86 7.63 0.13
C GLU A 121 -25.04 6.36 -0.14
N ASP A 122 -24.58 6.17 -1.38
CA ASP A 122 -23.74 5.03 -1.75
C ASP A 122 -22.40 5.09 -1.02
N TYR A 123 -21.79 6.29 -0.92
CA TYR A 123 -20.55 6.49 -0.19
C TYR A 123 -20.73 6.23 1.32
N GLN A 124 -21.80 6.74 1.93
CA GLN A 124 -22.10 6.48 3.34
C GLN A 124 -22.36 5.00 3.59
N GLY A 125 -23.01 4.30 2.65
CA GLY A 125 -23.25 2.86 2.71
C GLY A 125 -21.98 2.03 2.80
N VAL A 126 -20.85 2.52 2.27
CA VAL A 126 -19.55 1.84 2.35
C VAL A 126 -19.09 1.65 3.81
N PHE A 127 -19.40 2.60 4.68
CA PHE A 127 -18.95 2.60 6.08
C PHE A 127 -19.96 1.97 7.05
N ARG A 128 -21.15 1.58 6.59
CA ARG A 128 -22.24 1.03 7.43
C ARG A 128 -22.28 -0.51 7.46
N LYS A 129 -21.26 -1.18 6.94
CA LYS A 129 -21.16 -2.64 6.95
C LYS A 129 -20.74 -3.22 8.29
#